data_AF-Q385V6-F1
#
_entry.id   AF-Q385V6-F1
#
_cell.length_a   1.000
_cell.length_b   1.000
_cell.length_c   1.000
_cell.angle_alpha   90.00
_cell.angle_beta   90.00
_cell.angle_gamma   90.00
#
_symmetry.space_group_name_H-M   'P 1'
#
loop_
_entity.id
_entity.type
_entity.pdbx_description
1 polymer ?
#
loop_
_entity_poly.entity_id
_entity_poly.type
_entity_poly.pdbx_seq_one_letter_code
_entity_poly.pdbx_strand_id
1 'polypeptide(L)'
;MSEKGTSLNLFLAACQKEGVKQPNTFLVEFFTKKPELSEVEEIDLSKNYIGNRGILALLDVISELPCFRFLNCSNQKLYNTDLNEDSVRGNATIDRIVDVFKSHPTANALDLSHNPISNYAGRRLLLLTQNNKRICRVELVDTRIDFELRSRITQQCEKNTIAIWESQAQEKEEERAFGESVTWVPTQTSADLTAIGGGRKRRTTVRGEGIDPEKAKSYVAPYFEKSEDETALILKLLTYNVLFSFLDSRDLMTVAGAMWRVEFKQDDCIMEAGQTTCDKLYIIQDGKADIIKEGQKVYLKVEGTAVGELELMYQTPTVATVKVCTPELIAWALDRDTYRHLVMGSAIRRRETYIQFLTNIPFLSGLDNYEKLQLADALSSDEFEPGDYIIRYGEEGEWLYIILEGSVDVVGRDDDGNEKHVWEFGKGDHVGELEFLNNHANVADVVAKTHVVTAKLNRRHFEMCLGPVIDVLKRTSQQPNYEYYQSKLKTTLRAEGRK
;
A
#
# COMPACT_ATOMS: atom_id res chain seq x y z
N MET A 1 28.80 35.46 -32.50
CA MET A 1 27.78 34.73 -31.71
C MET A 1 28.19 33.29 -31.74
N SER A 2 28.70 32.73 -30.64
CA SER A 2 29.02 31.31 -30.58
C SER A 2 27.75 30.53 -30.93
N GLU A 3 27.81 29.65 -31.92
CA GLU A 3 26.73 28.71 -32.21
C GLU A 3 26.34 28.06 -30.88
N LYS A 4 25.18 28.42 -30.32
CA LYS A 4 24.63 27.68 -29.18
C LYS A 4 24.43 26.28 -29.70
N GLY A 5 25.26 25.33 -29.24
CA GLY A 5 25.18 23.94 -29.68
C GLY A 5 23.76 23.46 -29.48
N THR A 6 23.10 23.06 -30.55
CA THR A 6 21.79 22.42 -30.47
C THR A 6 21.91 21.14 -29.65
N SER A 7 20.83 20.71 -29.02
CA SER A 7 20.78 19.42 -28.31
C SER A 7 21.29 18.26 -29.17
N LEU A 8 20.98 18.27 -30.47
CA LEU A 8 21.48 17.30 -31.44
C LEU A 8 23.00 17.34 -31.59
N ASN A 9 23.60 18.52 -31.73
CA ASN A 9 25.05 18.64 -31.87
C ASN A 9 25.77 18.14 -30.61
N LEU A 10 25.20 18.42 -29.44
CA LEU A 10 25.73 17.90 -28.17
C LEU A 10 25.67 16.37 -28.12
N PHE A 11 24.55 15.78 -28.55
CA PHE A 11 24.40 14.32 -28.61
C PHE A 11 25.36 13.66 -29.60
N LEU A 12 25.54 14.24 -30.79
CA LEU A 12 26.47 13.71 -31.81
C LEU A 12 27.93 13.80 -31.32
N ALA A 13 28.31 14.89 -30.66
CA ALA A 13 29.63 15.04 -30.06
C ALA A 13 29.86 14.01 -28.94
N ALA A 14 28.85 13.78 -28.08
CA ALA A 14 28.91 12.75 -27.04
C ALA A 14 29.03 11.33 -27.62
N CYS A 15 28.30 11.03 -28.70
CA CYS A 15 28.42 9.75 -29.42
C CYS A 15 29.85 9.52 -29.93
N GLN A 16 30.48 10.56 -30.49
CA GLN A 16 31.86 10.47 -30.96
C GLN A 16 32.84 10.24 -29.80
N LYS A 17 32.67 10.96 -28.69
CA LYS A 17 33.49 10.83 -27.48
C LYS A 17 33.43 9.43 -26.86
N GLU A 18 32.23 8.86 -26.76
CA GLU A 18 31.99 7.52 -26.17
C GLU A 18 32.23 6.37 -27.18
N GLY A 19 32.70 6.68 -28.40
CA GLY A 19 33.00 5.69 -29.43
C GLY A 19 31.77 4.90 -29.90
N VAL A 20 30.62 5.58 -30.00
CA VAL A 20 29.38 5.05 -30.60
C VAL A 20 29.53 5.07 -32.12
N LYS A 21 29.58 3.90 -32.76
CA LYS A 21 29.82 3.78 -34.21
C LYS A 21 28.74 4.44 -35.06
N GLN A 22 27.49 4.30 -34.66
CA GLN A 22 26.32 4.89 -35.31
C GLN A 22 25.38 5.43 -34.24
N PRO A 23 25.12 6.75 -34.20
CA PRO A 23 24.13 7.33 -33.30
C PRO A 23 22.77 6.68 -33.49
N ASN A 24 22.06 6.45 -32.39
CA ASN A 24 20.73 5.86 -32.43
C ASN A 24 19.74 6.78 -33.16
N THR A 25 19.02 6.26 -34.15
CA THR A 25 18.14 7.06 -35.02
C THR A 25 16.99 7.73 -34.28
N PHE A 26 16.43 7.06 -33.27
CA PHE A 26 15.37 7.63 -32.44
C PHE A 26 15.86 8.82 -31.63
N LEU A 27 17.04 8.72 -31.01
CA LEU A 27 17.61 9.85 -30.27
C LEU A 27 17.99 11.01 -31.19
N VAL A 28 18.50 10.72 -32.40
CA VAL A 28 18.75 11.76 -33.42
C VAL A 28 17.45 12.49 -33.77
N GLU A 29 16.37 11.78 -34.05
CA GLU A 29 15.06 12.39 -34.35
C GLU A 29 14.51 13.16 -33.14
N PHE A 30 14.64 12.59 -31.94
CA PHE A 30 14.18 13.19 -30.69
C PHE A 30 14.85 14.55 -30.42
N PHE A 31 16.19 14.62 -30.51
CA PHE A 31 16.92 15.87 -30.32
C PHE A 31 16.77 16.85 -31.48
N THR A 32 16.51 16.35 -32.71
CA THR A 32 16.16 17.23 -33.84
C THR A 32 14.85 17.98 -33.59
N LYS A 33 13.86 17.31 -32.98
CA LYS A 33 12.56 17.91 -32.63
C LYS A 33 12.60 18.84 -31.42
N LYS A 34 13.67 18.79 -30.62
CA LYS A 34 13.86 19.59 -29.40
C LYS A 34 15.20 20.30 -29.41
N PRO A 35 15.39 21.33 -30.25
CA PRO A 35 16.70 21.95 -30.47
C PRO A 35 17.25 22.64 -29.22
N GLU A 36 16.39 23.16 -28.33
CA GLU A 36 16.80 23.82 -27.09
C GLU A 36 16.95 22.82 -25.93
N LEU A 37 18.03 22.93 -25.14
CA LEU A 37 18.28 22.03 -24.00
C LEU A 37 17.18 22.12 -22.93
N SER A 38 16.53 23.27 -22.78
CA SER A 38 15.41 23.47 -21.84
C SER A 38 14.13 22.73 -22.21
N GLU A 39 13.97 22.32 -23.48
CA GLU A 39 12.78 21.56 -23.92
C GLU A 39 12.84 20.07 -23.53
N VAL A 40 14.01 19.57 -23.15
CA VAL A 40 14.22 18.16 -22.83
C VAL A 40 14.06 17.94 -21.33
N GLU A 41 12.82 17.67 -20.92
CA GLU A 41 12.50 17.39 -19.53
C GLU A 41 12.59 15.89 -19.21
N GLU A 42 12.24 15.03 -20.15
CA GLU A 42 12.10 13.59 -19.94
C GLU A 42 12.61 12.83 -21.16
N ILE A 43 13.25 11.68 -20.93
CA ILE A 43 13.74 10.80 -22.00
C ILE A 43 13.30 9.37 -21.70
N ASP A 44 12.56 8.78 -22.64
CA ASP A 44 12.04 7.42 -22.53
C ASP A 44 12.71 6.49 -23.56
N LEU A 45 13.48 5.52 -23.06
CA LEU A 45 14.16 4.48 -23.84
C LEU A 45 13.49 3.11 -23.75
N SER A 46 12.34 2.98 -23.07
CA SER A 46 11.69 1.67 -22.81
C SER A 46 11.44 0.85 -24.07
N LYS A 47 11.20 1.50 -25.20
CA LYS A 47 10.97 0.89 -26.53
C LYS A 47 12.17 0.99 -27.47
N ASN A 48 13.32 1.49 -27.01
CA ASN A 48 14.48 1.72 -27.86
C ASN A 48 15.78 1.28 -27.20
N TYR A 49 16.31 0.14 -27.64
CA TYR A 49 17.60 -0.35 -27.16
C TYR A 49 18.75 0.45 -27.79
N ILE A 50 19.52 1.15 -26.94
CA ILE A 50 20.68 1.95 -27.39
C ILE A 50 22.03 1.37 -26.91
N GLY A 51 21.98 0.41 -25.99
CA GLY A 51 23.15 -0.25 -25.40
C GLY A 51 24.00 0.65 -24.51
N ASN A 52 24.97 0.05 -23.81
CA ASN A 52 25.75 0.71 -22.76
C ASN A 52 26.46 1.99 -23.24
N ARG A 53 27.17 1.96 -24.38
CA ARG A 53 27.84 3.15 -24.93
C ARG A 53 26.85 4.24 -25.36
N GLY A 54 25.69 3.86 -25.88
CA GLY A 54 24.62 4.80 -26.22
C GLY A 54 24.08 5.51 -24.98
N ILE A 55 23.91 4.78 -23.88
CA ILE A 55 23.49 5.35 -22.59
C ILE A 55 24.56 6.29 -22.03
N LEU A 56 25.85 5.93 -22.11
CA LEU A 56 26.92 6.83 -21.70
C LEU A 56 26.91 8.15 -22.47
N ALA A 57 26.75 8.09 -23.80
CA ALA A 57 26.63 9.29 -24.63
C ALA A 57 25.39 10.13 -24.27
N LEU A 58 24.27 9.47 -23.98
CA LEU A 58 23.06 10.15 -23.54
C LEU A 58 23.24 10.82 -22.17
N LEU A 59 23.96 10.20 -21.25
CA LEU A 59 24.23 10.75 -19.92
C LEU A 59 25.09 12.01 -19.97
N ASP A 60 26.01 12.11 -20.93
CA ASP A 60 26.79 13.32 -21.19
C ASP A 60 25.90 14.47 -21.72
N VAL A 61 24.82 14.15 -22.44
CA VAL A 61 23.81 15.16 -22.82
C VAL A 61 22.98 15.56 -21.60
N ILE A 62 22.50 14.57 -20.84
CA ILE A 62 21.65 14.77 -19.65
C ILE A 62 22.34 15.69 -18.64
N SER A 63 23.66 15.59 -18.43
CA SER A 63 24.38 16.48 -17.51
C SER A 63 24.28 17.97 -17.86
N GLU A 64 23.93 18.31 -19.10
CA GLU A 64 23.81 19.70 -19.59
C GLU A 64 22.34 20.18 -19.71
N LEU A 65 21.35 19.34 -19.37
CA LEU A 65 19.94 19.67 -19.53
C LEU A 65 19.38 20.42 -18.29
N PRO A 66 19.02 21.71 -18.40
CA PRO A 66 18.66 22.52 -17.23
C PRO A 66 17.30 22.16 -16.62
N CYS A 67 16.40 21.53 -17.38
CA CYS A 67 15.02 21.22 -16.97
C CYS A 67 14.76 19.71 -16.87
N PHE A 68 15.80 18.88 -16.95
CA PHE A 68 15.66 17.43 -17.01
C PHE A 68 15.22 16.83 -15.67
N ARG A 69 14.24 15.93 -15.70
CA ARG A 69 13.60 15.32 -14.52
C ARG A 69 13.63 13.79 -14.52
N PHE A 70 13.37 13.15 -15.67
CA PHE A 70 13.10 11.71 -15.72
C PHE A 70 13.86 11.00 -16.85
N LEU A 71 14.52 9.89 -16.50
CA LEU A 71 15.04 8.91 -17.45
C LEU A 71 14.32 7.58 -17.30
N ASN A 72 13.66 7.12 -18.36
CA ASN A 72 13.32 5.70 -18.48
C ASN A 72 14.43 4.96 -19.22
N CYS A 73 15.18 4.14 -18.51
CA CYS A 73 16.27 3.30 -18.99
C CYS A 73 15.94 1.80 -18.81
N SER A 74 14.65 1.46 -18.81
CA SER A 74 14.19 0.07 -18.77
C SER A 74 14.53 -0.67 -20.06
N ASN A 75 14.59 -2.01 -19.99
CA ASN A 75 14.79 -2.90 -21.14
C ASN A 75 16.09 -2.66 -21.94
N GLN A 76 17.14 -2.14 -21.28
CA GLN A 76 18.42 -1.81 -21.90
C GLN A 76 19.48 -2.91 -21.81
N LYS A 77 19.13 -4.11 -21.32
CA LYS A 77 20.03 -5.27 -21.25
C LYS A 77 21.38 -4.93 -20.59
N LEU A 78 21.35 -4.23 -19.46
CA LEU A 78 22.54 -3.78 -18.71
C LEU A 78 23.32 -4.95 -18.06
N TYR A 79 23.87 -5.86 -18.87
CA TYR A 79 24.60 -7.05 -18.41
C TYR A 79 25.97 -6.68 -17.83
N ASN A 80 26.34 -7.31 -16.71
CA ASN A 80 27.66 -7.12 -16.08
C ASN A 80 28.77 -7.99 -16.70
N THR A 81 28.38 -9.01 -17.48
CA THR A 81 29.30 -9.93 -18.16
C THR A 81 29.12 -9.76 -19.66
N ASP A 82 30.17 -9.29 -20.33
CA ASP A 82 30.27 -9.34 -21.78
C ASP A 82 31.48 -10.20 -22.15
N LEU A 83 31.41 -10.94 -23.25
CA LEU A 83 32.48 -11.88 -23.66
C LEU A 83 33.75 -11.15 -24.11
N ASN A 84 33.64 -9.86 -24.43
CA ASN A 84 34.71 -9.05 -24.98
C ASN A 84 35.20 -8.02 -23.94
N GLU A 85 36.48 -8.07 -23.57
CA GLU A 85 37.10 -7.22 -22.54
C GLU A 85 36.98 -5.72 -22.83
N ASP A 86 36.90 -5.32 -24.11
CA ASP A 86 36.75 -3.92 -24.55
C ASP A 86 35.30 -3.37 -24.44
N SER A 87 34.35 -4.20 -24.00
CA SER A 87 32.94 -3.83 -23.91
C SER A 87 32.65 -3.10 -22.59
N VAL A 88 31.90 -2.00 -22.69
CA VAL A 88 31.41 -1.30 -21.50
C VAL A 88 30.43 -2.21 -20.77
N ARG A 89 30.70 -2.51 -19.50
CA ARG A 89 29.84 -3.35 -18.66
C ARG A 89 28.62 -2.57 -18.16
N GLY A 90 27.52 -3.27 -17.90
CA GLY A 90 26.30 -2.69 -17.35
C GLY A 90 26.54 -1.95 -16.03
N ASN A 91 27.40 -2.48 -15.13
CA ASN A 91 27.74 -1.80 -13.89
C ASN A 91 28.43 -0.44 -14.11
N ALA A 92 29.31 -0.33 -15.11
CA ALA A 92 29.94 0.95 -15.43
C ALA A 92 28.91 1.98 -15.93
N THR A 93 27.89 1.50 -16.65
CA THR A 93 26.75 2.34 -17.07
C THR A 93 25.92 2.78 -15.87
N ILE A 94 25.62 1.86 -14.94
CA ILE A 94 24.92 2.19 -13.68
C ILE A 94 25.71 3.21 -12.85
N ASP A 95 27.03 3.05 -12.73
CA ASP A 95 27.87 4.00 -12.00
C ASP A 95 27.79 5.38 -12.63
N ARG A 96 27.84 5.48 -13.97
CA ARG A 96 27.67 6.75 -14.67
C ARG A 96 26.29 7.36 -14.47
N ILE A 97 25.23 6.55 -14.50
CA ILE A 97 23.85 7.01 -14.21
C ILE A 97 23.81 7.62 -12.80
N VAL A 98 24.35 6.91 -11.81
CA VAL A 98 24.37 7.37 -10.41
C VAL A 98 25.19 8.65 -10.27
N ASP A 99 26.34 8.75 -10.94
CA ASP A 99 27.19 9.94 -10.87
C ASP A 99 26.50 11.18 -11.46
N VAL A 100 25.85 11.05 -12.61
CA VAL A 100 25.10 12.15 -13.24
C VAL A 100 23.90 12.54 -12.39
N PHE A 101 23.08 11.59 -11.96
CA PHE A 101 21.87 11.87 -11.19
C PHE A 101 22.18 12.40 -9.79
N LYS A 102 23.34 12.06 -9.21
CA LYS A 102 23.76 12.56 -7.90
C LYS A 102 23.98 14.07 -7.91
N SER A 103 24.50 14.64 -9.00
CA SER A 103 24.79 16.08 -9.13
C SER A 103 23.76 16.86 -9.95
N HIS A 104 22.82 16.20 -10.62
CA HIS A 104 21.86 16.87 -11.48
C HIS A 104 20.89 17.76 -10.68
N PRO A 105 20.71 19.05 -11.07
CA PRO A 105 19.95 20.02 -10.27
C PRO A 105 18.45 19.74 -10.22
N THR A 106 17.88 19.12 -11.26
CA THR A 106 16.43 18.95 -11.43
C THR A 106 15.98 17.49 -11.61
N ALA A 107 16.90 16.53 -11.65
CA ALA A 107 16.54 15.12 -11.85
C ALA A 107 15.81 14.59 -10.62
N ASN A 108 14.71 13.87 -10.81
CA ASN A 108 13.87 13.40 -9.72
C ASN A 108 13.40 11.94 -9.85
N ALA A 109 13.44 11.35 -11.05
CA ALA A 109 12.94 10.01 -11.28
C ALA A 109 13.82 9.21 -12.25
N LEU A 110 13.92 7.91 -12.00
CA LEU A 110 14.70 6.97 -12.81
C LEU A 110 13.97 5.62 -12.89
N ASP A 111 13.83 5.06 -14.09
CA ASP A 111 13.34 3.69 -14.28
C ASP A 111 14.44 2.81 -14.86
N LEU A 112 14.78 1.73 -14.16
CA LEU A 112 15.77 0.73 -14.54
C LEU A 112 15.16 -0.68 -14.60
N SER A 113 13.84 -0.77 -14.67
CA SER A 113 13.10 -2.03 -14.71
C SER A 113 13.50 -2.91 -15.89
N HIS A 114 13.29 -4.22 -15.79
CA HIS A 114 13.60 -5.20 -16.85
C HIS A 114 15.07 -5.17 -17.31
N ASN A 115 15.98 -4.90 -16.37
CA ASN A 115 17.41 -5.00 -16.58
C ASN A 115 18.02 -6.06 -15.65
N PRO A 116 18.99 -6.87 -16.12
CA PRO A 116 19.64 -7.92 -15.35
C PRO A 116 20.69 -7.38 -14.34
N ILE A 117 20.35 -6.28 -13.65
CA ILE A 117 21.20 -5.61 -12.68
C ILE A 117 21.11 -6.28 -11.31
N SER A 118 22.24 -6.40 -10.63
CA SER A 118 22.36 -7.10 -9.34
C SER A 118 22.28 -6.15 -8.15
N ASN A 119 22.36 -6.70 -6.94
CA ASN A 119 22.48 -5.95 -5.69
C ASN A 119 23.62 -4.91 -5.66
N TYR A 120 24.66 -5.06 -6.50
CA TYR A 120 25.66 -4.01 -6.66
C TYR A 120 25.01 -2.70 -7.14
N ALA A 121 24.25 -2.76 -8.23
CA ALA A 121 23.51 -1.63 -8.76
C ALA A 121 22.49 -1.12 -7.74
N GLY A 122 21.76 -2.01 -7.07
CA GLY A 122 20.82 -1.65 -6.00
C GLY A 122 21.47 -0.81 -4.90
N ARG A 123 22.67 -1.17 -4.43
CA ARG A 123 23.39 -0.39 -3.40
C ARG A 123 23.82 0.98 -3.91
N ARG A 124 24.24 1.08 -5.17
CA ARG A 124 24.60 2.37 -5.80
C ARG A 124 23.37 3.27 -5.95
N LEU A 125 22.23 2.70 -6.32
CA LEU A 125 20.95 3.42 -6.40
C LEU A 125 20.41 3.85 -5.03
N LEU A 126 20.58 3.02 -3.99
CA LEU A 126 20.26 3.43 -2.62
C LEU A 126 21.11 4.64 -2.21
N LEU A 127 22.42 4.61 -2.47
CA LEU A 127 23.29 5.76 -2.22
C LEU A 127 22.89 7.00 -3.04
N LEU A 128 22.41 6.83 -4.27
CA LEU A 128 21.87 7.92 -5.08
C LEU A 128 20.68 8.58 -4.36
N THR A 129 19.68 7.81 -3.97
CA THR A 129 18.47 8.32 -3.29
C THR A 129 18.80 8.97 -1.94
N GLN A 130 19.82 8.49 -1.23
CA GLN A 130 20.25 9.10 0.04
C GLN A 130 21.00 10.43 -0.17
N ASN A 131 21.81 10.54 -1.22
CA ASN A 131 22.65 11.70 -1.47
C ASN A 131 21.92 12.82 -2.20
N ASN A 132 21.05 12.49 -3.16
CA ASN A 132 20.23 13.46 -3.86
C ASN A 132 18.76 13.30 -3.41
N LYS A 133 18.35 14.16 -2.48
CA LYS A 133 16.99 14.18 -1.93
C LYS A 133 15.90 14.57 -2.95
N ARG A 134 16.28 15.01 -4.16
CA ARG A 134 15.31 15.23 -5.25
C ARG A 134 14.84 13.93 -5.89
N ILE A 135 15.59 12.84 -5.73
CA ILE A 135 15.24 11.55 -6.32
C ILE A 135 14.09 10.92 -5.52
N CYS A 136 12.88 11.07 -6.04
CA CYS A 136 11.62 10.66 -5.42
C CYS A 136 11.04 9.38 -6.01
N ARG A 137 11.65 8.83 -7.06
CA ARG A 137 11.18 7.59 -7.70
C ARG A 137 12.33 6.85 -8.35
N VAL A 138 12.49 5.57 -7.99
CA VAL A 138 13.39 4.64 -8.67
C VAL A 138 12.64 3.33 -8.92
N GLU A 139 12.36 3.02 -10.18
CA GLU A 139 11.66 1.79 -10.57
C GLU A 139 12.64 0.66 -10.89
N LEU A 140 12.42 -0.51 -10.27
CA LEU A 140 13.32 -1.66 -10.32
C LEU A 140 12.56 -2.98 -10.51
N VAL A 141 11.42 -2.92 -11.21
CA VAL A 141 10.59 -4.09 -11.51
C VAL A 141 11.39 -5.06 -12.37
N ASP A 142 11.30 -6.36 -12.10
CA ASP A 142 11.98 -7.40 -12.89
C ASP A 142 13.51 -7.18 -13.02
N THR A 143 14.15 -6.98 -11.87
CA THR A 143 15.62 -6.88 -11.72
C THR A 143 16.14 -8.01 -10.85
N ARG A 144 17.45 -8.28 -10.88
CA ARG A 144 18.12 -9.23 -9.97
C ARG A 144 18.52 -8.61 -8.63
N ILE A 145 17.88 -7.49 -8.26
CA ILE A 145 18.02 -6.87 -6.95
C ILE A 145 17.09 -7.61 -5.99
N ASP A 146 17.56 -7.93 -4.80
CA ASP A 146 16.72 -8.57 -3.78
C ASP A 146 15.54 -7.67 -3.36
N PHE A 147 14.48 -8.31 -2.87
CA PHE A 147 13.25 -7.62 -2.48
C PHE A 147 13.50 -6.58 -1.37
N GLU A 148 14.32 -6.92 -0.38
CA GLU A 148 14.61 -6.05 0.77
C GLU A 148 15.32 -4.76 0.34
N LEU A 149 16.31 -4.84 -0.55
CA LEU A 149 17.03 -3.69 -1.07
C LEU A 149 16.15 -2.83 -1.96
N ARG A 150 15.29 -3.44 -2.80
CA ARG A 150 14.27 -2.67 -3.56
C ARG A 150 13.33 -1.91 -2.63
N SER A 151 12.81 -2.59 -1.61
CA SER A 151 11.93 -1.98 -0.60
C SER A 151 12.60 -0.81 0.10
N ARG A 152 13.87 -0.94 0.50
CA ARG A 152 14.64 0.15 1.11
C ARG A 152 14.84 1.35 0.18
N ILE A 153 15.04 1.12 -1.12
CA ILE A 153 15.15 2.21 -2.12
C ILE A 153 13.80 2.93 -2.25
N THR A 154 12.70 2.19 -2.35
CA THR A 154 11.34 2.75 -2.41
C THR A 154 11.03 3.59 -1.16
N GLN A 155 11.29 3.06 0.03
CA GLN A 155 11.13 3.80 1.28
C GLN A 155 12.00 5.07 1.34
N GLN A 156 13.21 5.04 0.79
CA GLN A 156 14.04 6.24 0.73
C GLN A 156 13.49 7.29 -0.26
N CYS A 157 12.92 6.85 -1.38
CA CYS A 157 12.23 7.71 -2.34
C CYS A 157 10.98 8.37 -1.74
N GLU A 158 10.22 7.63 -0.94
CA GLU A 158 9.06 8.16 -0.18
C GLU A 158 9.52 9.24 0.82
N LYS A 159 10.58 8.99 1.60
CA LYS A 159 11.17 9.98 2.51
C LYS A 159 11.60 11.25 1.79
N ASN A 160 12.21 11.10 0.61
CA ASN A 160 12.61 12.23 -0.21
C ASN A 160 11.40 13.05 -0.69
N THR A 161 10.33 12.36 -1.11
CA THR A 161 9.06 12.99 -1.50
C THR A 161 8.46 13.81 -0.35
N ILE A 162 8.41 13.24 0.86
CA ILE A 162 7.95 13.93 2.07
C ILE A 162 8.81 15.16 2.37
N ALA A 163 10.14 15.01 2.33
CA ALA A 163 11.07 16.09 2.65
C ALA A 163 10.95 17.29 1.69
N ILE A 164 10.75 17.05 0.39
CA ILE A 164 10.52 18.13 -0.58
C ILE A 164 9.23 18.90 -0.25
N TRP A 165 8.19 18.19 0.16
CA TRP A 165 6.92 18.83 0.55
C TRP A 165 7.05 19.65 1.84
N GLU A 166 7.74 19.12 2.84
CA GLU A 166 8.03 19.84 4.08
C GLU A 166 8.83 21.12 3.82
N SER A 167 9.85 21.07 2.95
CA SER A 167 10.63 22.27 2.59
C SER A 167 9.79 23.31 1.84
N GLN A 168 8.94 22.87 0.91
CA GLN A 168 8.04 23.78 0.18
C GLN A 168 6.96 24.39 1.09
N ALA A 169 6.59 23.70 2.17
CA ALA A 169 5.70 24.24 3.18
C ALA A 169 6.40 25.32 4.02
N GLN A 170 7.67 25.12 4.39
CA GLN A 170 8.48 26.09 5.15
C GLN A 170 8.81 27.36 4.35
N GLU A 171 9.14 27.27 3.07
CA GLU A 171 9.39 28.45 2.22
C GLU A 171 8.16 29.38 2.15
N LYS A 172 6.94 28.81 2.17
CA LYS A 172 5.68 29.58 2.24
C LYS A 172 5.41 30.16 3.64
N GLU A 173 6.07 29.67 4.70
CA GLU A 173 5.96 30.20 6.07
C GLU A 173 6.99 31.29 6.37
N GLU A 174 8.18 31.29 5.76
CA GLU A 174 9.16 32.39 5.93
C GLU A 174 8.65 33.73 5.37
N GLU A 175 7.76 33.71 4.37
CA GLU A 175 7.01 34.90 3.95
C GLU A 175 5.98 35.39 4.99
N ARG A 176 5.75 34.64 6.07
CA ARG A 176 4.73 34.94 7.09
C ARG A 176 5.22 34.63 8.50
N ALA A 177 6.41 35.13 8.83
CA ALA A 177 6.92 35.12 10.19
C ALA A 177 6.00 35.91 11.14
N PHE A 178 5.20 35.22 11.97
CA PHE A 178 4.90 35.63 13.35
C PHE A 178 4.23 34.50 14.14
N GLY A 179 4.80 34.16 15.30
CA GLY A 179 4.03 33.68 16.46
C GLY A 179 4.26 32.23 16.90
N GLU A 180 4.98 32.10 18.01
CA GLU A 180 5.39 30.91 18.74
C GLU A 180 4.23 29.99 19.20
N SER A 181 4.49 28.67 19.25
CA SER A 181 4.63 27.90 20.51
C SER A 181 4.11 26.45 20.48
N VAL A 182 4.89 25.64 21.21
CA VAL A 182 4.69 24.32 21.87
C VAL A 182 4.46 23.03 21.05
N THR A 183 5.47 22.17 21.21
CA THR A 183 5.68 20.77 20.84
C THR A 183 4.64 19.78 21.35
N TRP A 184 4.25 18.83 20.48
CA TRP A 184 3.75 17.51 20.87
C TRP A 184 4.25 16.44 19.87
N VAL A 185 4.62 15.26 20.39
CA VAL A 185 5.25 14.15 19.66
C VAL A 185 4.35 12.91 19.74
N PRO A 186 3.79 12.41 18.63
CA PRO A 186 3.12 11.11 18.60
C PRO A 186 4.09 9.98 18.22
N THR A 187 4.13 8.96 19.07
CA THR A 187 4.72 7.65 18.80
C THR A 187 3.71 6.72 18.16
N GLN A 188 4.20 5.97 17.16
CA GLN A 188 3.64 4.81 16.47
C GLN A 188 2.65 5.04 15.32
N THR A 189 3.05 4.40 14.22
CA THR A 189 2.65 4.52 12.83
C THR A 189 1.32 3.85 12.54
N SER A 190 0.37 4.63 12.03
CA SER A 190 -0.73 4.17 11.18
C SER A 190 -0.68 4.98 9.86
N ALA A 191 -1.26 4.39 8.80
CA ALA A 191 -1.06 4.75 7.40
C ALA A 191 -0.86 6.25 7.13
N ASP A 192 0.25 6.55 6.48
CA ASP A 192 0.70 7.89 6.17
C ASP A 192 -0.23 8.58 5.14
N LEU A 193 -1.21 9.33 5.65
CA LEU A 193 -2.01 10.28 4.88
C LEU A 193 -1.41 11.70 4.92
N THR A 194 -0.11 11.88 5.21
CA THR A 194 0.50 13.21 5.37
C THR A 194 0.75 13.98 4.07
N ALA A 195 0.33 13.47 2.91
CA ALA A 195 0.24 14.31 1.72
C ALA A 195 -0.97 15.26 1.86
N ILE A 196 -0.69 16.57 2.04
CA ILE A 196 -1.59 17.74 1.95
C ILE A 196 -1.88 18.44 3.30
N GLY A 197 -0.82 18.83 4.00
CA GLY A 197 -0.83 19.84 5.07
C GLY A 197 -0.24 21.18 4.62
N GLY A 198 -0.73 21.75 3.51
CA GLY A 198 -0.26 23.04 3.00
C GLY A 198 -0.98 24.22 3.66
N GLY A 199 -0.34 24.83 4.67
CA GLY A 199 -0.61 26.20 5.12
C GLY A 199 -1.75 26.36 6.15
N ARG A 200 -1.42 27.03 7.24
CA ARG A 200 -2.25 27.40 8.40
C ARG A 200 -3.42 28.36 8.08
N LYS A 201 -4.08 28.23 6.93
CA LYS A 201 -5.47 28.71 6.82
C LYS A 201 -6.30 27.85 7.75
N ARG A 202 -7.08 28.49 8.62
CA ARG A 202 -8.01 27.83 9.54
C ARG A 202 -8.64 26.63 8.83
N ARG A 203 -8.46 25.43 9.37
CA ARG A 203 -9.13 24.21 8.89
C ARG A 203 -10.60 24.56 8.70
N THR A 204 -11.03 24.67 7.45
CA THR A 204 -12.45 24.77 7.17
C THR A 204 -13.04 23.43 7.59
N THR A 205 -13.97 23.42 8.53
CA THR A 205 -14.69 22.21 8.88
C THR A 205 -15.42 21.75 7.63
N VAL A 206 -14.96 20.67 7.01
CA VAL A 206 -15.71 20.08 5.90
C VAL A 206 -16.78 19.19 6.50
N ARG A 207 -18.03 19.60 6.35
CA ARG A 207 -19.19 18.76 6.63
C ARG A 207 -19.69 18.24 5.30
N GLY A 208 -19.60 16.93 5.10
CA GLY A 208 -20.49 16.28 4.16
C GLY A 208 -21.87 16.10 4.76
N GLU A 209 -22.88 15.96 3.90
CA GLU A 209 -24.20 15.51 4.34
C GLU A 209 -24.05 14.17 5.08
N GLY A 210 -24.72 14.04 6.23
CA GLY A 210 -24.76 12.79 6.95
C GLY A 210 -25.51 11.75 6.12
N ILE A 211 -25.04 10.51 6.12
CA ILE A 211 -25.81 9.40 5.57
C ILE A 211 -26.74 8.88 6.65
N ASP A 212 -27.99 8.69 6.27
CA ASP A 212 -28.97 7.99 7.10
C ASP A 212 -28.54 6.52 7.26
N PRO A 213 -28.25 6.06 8.51
CA PRO A 213 -27.80 4.71 8.77
C PRO A 213 -28.75 3.63 8.22
N GLU A 214 -30.07 3.86 8.29
CA GLU A 214 -31.05 2.90 7.80
C GLU A 214 -31.00 2.78 6.27
N LYS A 215 -30.83 3.91 5.56
CA LYS A 215 -30.64 3.90 4.11
C LYS A 215 -29.35 3.20 3.70
N ALA A 216 -28.26 3.41 4.43
CA ALA A 216 -27.00 2.71 4.17
C ALA A 216 -27.13 1.20 4.37
N LYS A 217 -27.82 0.78 5.43
CA LYS A 217 -28.04 -0.64 5.73
C LYS A 217 -28.82 -1.35 4.63
N SER A 218 -29.87 -0.73 4.09
CA SER A 218 -30.70 -1.29 3.02
C SER A 218 -30.26 -0.88 1.61
N TYR A 219 -29.09 -0.24 1.46
CA TYR A 219 -28.62 0.21 0.16
C TYR A 219 -28.28 -0.98 -0.73
N VAL A 220 -28.82 -0.97 -1.95
CA VAL A 220 -28.51 -1.94 -2.99
C VAL A 220 -27.61 -1.25 -3.99
N ALA A 221 -26.34 -1.66 -4.03
CA ALA A 221 -25.39 -1.11 -4.96
C ALA A 221 -25.78 -1.48 -6.41
N PRO A 222 -25.49 -0.60 -7.38
CA PRO A 222 -25.61 -0.96 -8.78
C PRO A 222 -24.73 -2.17 -9.06
N TYR A 223 -25.15 -3.03 -9.99
CA TYR A 223 -24.35 -4.15 -10.46
C TYR A 223 -24.13 -4.01 -11.96
N PHE A 224 -22.88 -3.93 -12.36
CA PHE A 224 -22.47 -3.93 -13.76
C PHE A 224 -21.95 -5.32 -14.09
N GLU A 225 -22.56 -5.95 -15.10
CA GLU A 225 -22.16 -7.26 -15.60
C GLU A 225 -20.72 -7.22 -16.12
N LYS A 226 -19.92 -8.20 -15.70
CA LYS A 226 -18.48 -8.32 -15.99
C LYS A 226 -18.11 -9.79 -16.10
N SER A 227 -16.99 -10.05 -16.76
CA SER A 227 -16.40 -11.39 -16.76
C SER A 227 -15.85 -11.78 -15.38
N GLU A 228 -15.65 -13.08 -15.17
CA GLU A 228 -14.98 -13.61 -13.97
C GLU A 228 -13.55 -13.06 -13.85
N ASP A 229 -12.83 -12.96 -14.98
CA ASP A 229 -11.46 -12.44 -15.05
C ASP A 229 -11.39 -10.96 -14.65
N GLU A 230 -12.32 -10.14 -15.14
CA GLU A 230 -12.41 -8.71 -14.74
C GLU A 230 -12.73 -8.58 -13.26
N THR A 231 -13.64 -9.40 -12.75
CA THR A 231 -14.02 -9.37 -11.33
C THR A 231 -12.82 -9.73 -10.45
N ALA A 232 -12.08 -10.79 -10.79
CA ALA A 232 -10.86 -11.18 -10.10
C ALA A 232 -9.78 -10.09 -10.14
N LEU A 233 -9.64 -9.40 -11.29
CA LEU A 233 -8.71 -8.29 -11.44
C LEU A 233 -9.09 -7.10 -10.55
N ILE A 234 -10.36 -6.71 -10.52
CA ILE A 234 -10.84 -5.62 -9.65
C ILE A 234 -10.61 -5.97 -8.18
N LEU A 235 -10.98 -7.17 -7.75
CA LEU A 235 -10.73 -7.63 -6.38
C LEU A 235 -9.27 -7.49 -6.00
N LYS A 236 -8.36 -7.95 -6.86
CA LYS A 236 -6.91 -7.80 -6.65
C LYS A 236 -6.51 -6.33 -6.47
N LEU A 237 -7.01 -5.43 -7.31
CA LEU A 237 -6.73 -3.99 -7.19
C LEU A 237 -7.27 -3.39 -5.88
N LEU A 238 -8.46 -3.82 -5.44
CA LEU A 238 -9.09 -3.36 -4.21
C LEU A 238 -8.38 -3.87 -2.95
N THR A 239 -7.90 -5.11 -2.95
CA THR A 239 -7.18 -5.71 -1.80
C THR A 239 -5.93 -4.92 -1.41
N TYR A 240 -5.23 -4.33 -2.38
CA TYR A 240 -4.05 -3.50 -2.12
C TYR A 240 -4.37 -2.03 -1.82
N ASN A 241 -5.64 -1.64 -1.90
CA ASN A 241 -6.04 -0.25 -1.72
C ASN A 241 -6.56 0.01 -0.30
N VAL A 242 -5.93 0.97 0.38
CA VAL A 242 -6.22 1.31 1.78
C VAL A 242 -7.68 1.71 2.01
N LEU A 243 -8.35 2.31 1.02
CA LEU A 243 -9.76 2.71 1.11
C LEU A 243 -10.73 1.53 1.28
N PHE A 244 -10.30 0.32 0.99
CA PHE A 244 -11.14 -0.88 1.04
C PHE A 244 -10.61 -1.94 2.01
N SER A 245 -9.50 -1.65 2.69
CA SER A 245 -8.83 -2.56 3.64
C SER A 245 -9.68 -3.02 4.82
N PHE A 246 -10.79 -2.33 5.09
CA PHE A 246 -11.72 -2.64 6.19
C PHE A 246 -12.96 -3.43 5.74
N LEU A 247 -13.10 -3.71 4.45
CA LEU A 247 -14.19 -4.49 3.89
C LEU A 247 -13.81 -5.97 3.85
N ASP A 248 -14.76 -6.85 4.16
CA ASP A 248 -14.57 -8.30 4.03
C ASP A 248 -14.67 -8.76 2.56
N SER A 249 -14.39 -10.03 2.30
CA SER A 249 -14.44 -10.60 0.95
C SER A 249 -15.80 -10.42 0.26
N ARG A 250 -16.90 -10.43 1.02
CA ARG A 250 -18.27 -10.30 0.50
C ARG A 250 -18.60 -8.85 0.13
N ASP A 251 -18.17 -7.91 0.95
CA ASP A 251 -18.30 -6.49 0.68
C ASP A 251 -17.39 -6.05 -0.47
N LEU A 252 -16.17 -6.57 -0.56
CA LEU A 252 -15.26 -6.35 -1.70
C LEU A 252 -15.87 -6.85 -3.01
N MET A 253 -16.52 -8.01 -3.00
CA MET A 253 -17.27 -8.51 -4.16
C MET A 253 -18.40 -7.55 -4.57
N THR A 254 -19.10 -6.98 -3.59
CA THR A 254 -20.16 -6.01 -3.85
C THR A 254 -19.59 -4.72 -4.45
N VAL A 255 -18.46 -4.22 -3.93
CA VAL A 255 -17.74 -3.07 -4.50
C VAL A 255 -17.31 -3.37 -5.94
N ALA A 256 -16.67 -4.52 -6.18
CA ALA A 256 -16.22 -4.91 -7.53
C ALA A 256 -17.39 -5.02 -8.52
N GLY A 257 -18.55 -5.52 -8.07
CA GLY A 257 -19.78 -5.54 -8.84
C GLY A 257 -20.29 -4.13 -9.19
N ALA A 258 -20.14 -3.18 -8.28
CA ALA A 258 -20.60 -1.80 -8.43
C ALA A 258 -19.66 -0.88 -9.21
N MET A 259 -18.40 -1.27 -9.39
CA MET A 259 -17.48 -0.52 -10.24
C MET A 259 -17.81 -0.71 -11.72
N TRP A 260 -17.51 0.29 -12.56
CA TRP A 260 -17.62 0.16 -14.01
C TRP A 260 -16.34 0.64 -14.70
N ARG A 261 -16.08 0.12 -15.91
CA ARG A 261 -14.86 0.43 -16.67
C ARG A 261 -14.96 1.81 -17.29
N VAL A 262 -13.87 2.59 -17.20
CA VAL A 262 -13.70 3.90 -17.82
C VAL A 262 -12.37 3.93 -18.56
N GLU A 263 -12.39 4.43 -19.79
CA GLU A 263 -11.21 4.65 -20.62
C GLU A 263 -10.93 6.13 -20.75
N PHE A 264 -9.65 6.49 -20.66
CA PHE A 264 -9.12 7.82 -20.93
C PHE A 264 -8.04 7.74 -22.00
N LYS A 265 -7.92 8.79 -22.80
CA LYS A 265 -6.88 8.94 -23.81
C LYS A 265 -5.74 9.80 -23.29
N GLN A 266 -4.60 9.74 -23.99
CA GLN A 266 -3.49 10.65 -23.73
C GLN A 266 -3.97 12.10 -23.67
N ASP A 267 -3.42 12.83 -22.70
CA ASP A 267 -3.73 14.22 -22.38
C ASP A 267 -5.10 14.50 -21.74
N ASP A 268 -5.97 13.50 -21.58
CA ASP A 268 -7.20 13.66 -20.82
C ASP A 268 -6.89 13.98 -19.35
N CYS A 269 -7.65 14.91 -18.77
CA CYS A 269 -7.60 15.21 -17.33
C CYS A 269 -8.68 14.38 -16.62
N ILE A 270 -8.27 13.39 -15.83
CA ILE A 270 -9.19 12.63 -14.96
C ILE A 270 -9.78 13.57 -13.89
N MET A 271 -8.95 14.51 -13.42
CA MET A 271 -9.31 15.56 -12.46
C MET A 271 -8.55 16.83 -12.80
N GLU A 272 -9.19 17.99 -12.71
CA GLU A 272 -8.53 19.29 -12.90
C GLU A 272 -8.44 20.05 -11.59
N ALA A 273 -7.32 20.69 -11.27
CA ALA A 273 -7.15 21.45 -10.04
C ALA A 273 -8.24 22.53 -9.86
N GLY A 274 -8.84 22.59 -8.66
CA GLY A 274 -9.93 23.51 -8.32
C GLY A 274 -11.34 23.01 -8.67
N GLN A 275 -11.46 21.87 -9.38
CA GLN A 275 -12.73 21.21 -9.66
C GLN A 275 -13.43 20.80 -8.36
N THR A 276 -14.71 21.13 -8.23
CA THR A 276 -15.52 20.85 -7.03
C THR A 276 -16.53 19.73 -7.21
N THR A 277 -16.67 19.22 -8.43
CA THR A 277 -17.69 18.23 -8.80
C THR A 277 -17.15 16.80 -8.88
N CYS A 278 -15.95 16.54 -8.37
CA CYS A 278 -15.36 15.19 -8.38
C CYS A 278 -16.09 14.30 -7.37
N ASP A 279 -16.95 13.43 -7.88
CA ASP A 279 -17.82 12.54 -7.12
C ASP A 279 -17.51 11.06 -7.37
N LYS A 280 -16.37 10.76 -7.99
CA LYS A 280 -15.96 9.40 -8.36
C LYS A 280 -14.54 9.12 -7.92
N LEU A 281 -14.32 7.88 -7.51
CA LEU A 281 -13.03 7.27 -7.31
C LEU A 281 -12.69 6.45 -8.56
N TYR A 282 -11.44 6.50 -9.01
CA TYR A 282 -10.93 5.71 -10.12
C TYR A 282 -9.75 4.87 -9.65
N ILE A 283 -9.79 3.56 -9.87
CA ILE A 283 -8.67 2.65 -9.59
C ILE A 283 -8.03 2.26 -10.92
N ILE A 284 -6.77 2.62 -11.12
CA ILE A 284 -6.08 2.40 -12.39
C ILE A 284 -5.79 0.92 -12.57
N GLN A 285 -6.25 0.35 -13.68
CA GLN A 285 -5.92 -1.00 -14.12
C GLN A 285 -4.71 -1.00 -15.06
N ASP A 286 -4.69 -0.10 -16.04
CA ASP A 286 -3.63 -0.01 -17.03
C ASP A 286 -3.39 1.45 -17.44
N GLY A 287 -2.17 1.78 -17.86
CA GLY A 287 -1.75 3.14 -18.18
C GLY A 287 -1.22 3.94 -16.98
N LYS A 288 -0.84 5.19 -17.23
CA LYS A 288 -0.22 6.07 -16.21
C LYS A 288 -0.74 7.51 -16.32
N ALA A 289 -0.82 8.20 -15.19
CA ALA A 289 -1.25 9.60 -15.12
C ALA A 289 -0.35 10.45 -14.21
N ASP A 290 0.06 11.60 -14.70
CA ASP A 290 0.83 12.60 -13.97
C ASP A 290 -0.07 13.42 -13.05
N ILE A 291 0.31 13.56 -11.78
CA ILE A 291 -0.25 14.55 -10.86
C ILE A 291 0.55 15.84 -11.04
N ILE A 292 -0.13 16.91 -11.42
CA ILE A 292 0.43 18.21 -11.73
C ILE A 292 -0.13 19.24 -10.73
N LYS A 293 0.76 19.88 -9.98
CA LYS A 293 0.41 20.94 -9.02
C LYS A 293 1.24 22.17 -9.33
N GLU A 294 0.58 23.33 -9.48
CA GLU A 294 1.25 24.60 -9.79
C GLU A 294 2.16 24.48 -11.04
N GLY A 295 1.74 23.69 -12.04
CA GLY A 295 2.49 23.44 -13.28
C GLY A 295 3.61 22.39 -13.18
N GLN A 296 3.90 21.87 -11.98
CA GLN A 296 4.96 20.87 -11.77
C GLN A 296 4.37 19.48 -11.61
N LYS A 297 4.94 18.48 -12.30
CA LYS A 297 4.64 17.05 -12.07
C LYS A 297 5.21 16.64 -10.70
N VAL A 298 4.34 16.31 -9.76
CA VAL A 298 4.72 15.97 -8.37
C VAL A 298 4.70 14.47 -8.09
N TYR A 299 3.90 13.71 -8.84
CA TYR A 299 3.75 12.26 -8.65
C TYR A 299 3.19 11.62 -9.91
N LEU A 300 3.42 10.33 -10.12
CA LEU A 300 2.93 9.59 -11.28
C LEU A 300 2.14 8.37 -10.79
N LYS A 301 0.81 8.42 -10.99
CA LYS A 301 -0.14 7.36 -10.67
C LYS A 301 -0.01 6.24 -11.73
N VAL A 302 -0.01 4.99 -11.25
CA VAL A 302 0.21 3.77 -12.03
C VAL A 302 -0.86 2.72 -11.67
N GLU A 303 -0.80 1.53 -12.28
CA GLU A 303 -1.65 0.38 -11.93
C GLU A 303 -1.75 0.17 -10.42
N GLY A 304 -2.97 -0.07 -9.93
CA GLY A 304 -3.28 -0.27 -8.50
C GLY A 304 -3.48 1.03 -7.72
N THR A 305 -3.09 2.19 -8.26
CA THR A 305 -3.26 3.47 -7.55
C THR A 305 -4.63 4.07 -7.79
N ALA A 306 -5.16 4.77 -6.78
CA ALA A 306 -6.44 5.47 -6.83
C ALA A 306 -6.30 6.93 -7.27
N VAL A 307 -7.33 7.46 -7.93
CA VAL A 307 -7.51 8.87 -8.26
C VAL A 307 -8.88 9.30 -7.72
N GLY A 308 -8.95 10.42 -7.00
CA GLY A 308 -10.18 10.89 -6.36
C GLY A 308 -10.40 10.41 -4.92
N GLU A 309 -9.43 9.70 -4.33
CA GLU A 309 -9.47 9.20 -2.95
C GLU A 309 -9.79 10.28 -1.92
N LEU A 310 -9.18 11.45 -2.08
CA LEU A 310 -9.32 12.58 -1.17
C LEU A 310 -10.69 13.25 -1.32
N GLU A 311 -11.08 13.54 -2.56
CA GLU A 311 -12.33 14.22 -2.87
C GLU A 311 -13.52 13.38 -2.45
N LEU A 312 -13.43 12.05 -2.61
CA LEU A 312 -14.42 11.06 -2.15
C LEU A 312 -14.66 11.14 -0.64
N MET A 313 -13.58 11.20 0.15
CA MET A 313 -13.65 11.20 1.62
C MET A 313 -14.02 12.57 2.19
N TYR A 314 -13.37 13.63 1.71
CA TYR A 314 -13.42 14.95 2.34
C TYR A 314 -14.28 15.97 1.62
N GLN A 315 -14.87 15.68 0.46
CA GLN A 315 -15.65 16.66 -0.31
C GLN A 315 -14.89 17.99 -0.54
N THR A 316 -13.57 17.91 -0.70
CA THR A 316 -12.74 19.05 -0.99
C THR A 316 -12.69 19.31 -2.50
N PRO A 317 -12.43 20.56 -2.93
CA PRO A 317 -11.98 20.81 -4.29
C PRO A 317 -10.69 20.03 -4.56
N THR A 318 -10.50 19.64 -5.80
CA THR A 318 -9.27 19.00 -6.26
C THR A 318 -8.06 19.90 -6.04
N VAL A 319 -7.00 19.34 -5.49
CA VAL A 319 -5.78 20.11 -5.14
C VAL A 319 -4.70 20.10 -6.22
N ALA A 320 -4.84 19.20 -7.20
CA ALA A 320 -3.92 19.01 -8.31
C ALA A 320 -4.68 18.49 -9.53
N THR A 321 -4.10 18.69 -10.71
CA THR A 321 -4.61 18.10 -11.96
C THR A 321 -4.02 16.71 -12.12
N VAL A 322 -4.83 15.72 -12.50
CA VAL A 322 -4.38 14.37 -12.83
C VAL A 322 -4.56 14.16 -14.31
N LYS A 323 -3.46 14.13 -15.07
CA LYS A 323 -3.45 14.12 -16.53
C LYS A 323 -2.82 12.84 -17.07
N VAL A 324 -3.49 12.18 -18.02
CA VAL A 324 -3.01 10.93 -18.61
C VAL A 324 -1.78 11.17 -19.48
N CYS A 325 -0.72 10.40 -19.24
CA CYS A 325 0.56 10.52 -19.95
C CYS A 325 0.86 9.32 -20.88
N THR A 326 0.04 8.27 -20.85
CA THR A 326 0.07 7.12 -21.77
C THR A 326 -0.95 7.25 -22.90
N PRO A 327 -0.81 6.50 -24.03
CA PRO A 327 -1.77 6.54 -25.14
C PRO A 327 -3.21 6.26 -24.72
N GLU A 328 -3.38 5.34 -23.78
CA GLU A 328 -4.63 4.94 -23.16
C GLU A 328 -4.39 4.76 -21.66
N LEU A 329 -5.44 4.97 -20.86
CA LEU A 329 -5.51 4.61 -19.46
C LEU A 329 -6.88 4.00 -19.17
N ILE A 330 -6.87 2.82 -18.56
CA ILE A 330 -8.06 2.07 -18.17
C ILE A 330 -8.16 2.12 -16.66
N ALA A 331 -9.34 2.51 -16.15
CA ALA A 331 -9.62 2.53 -14.73
C ALA A 331 -11.01 1.98 -14.42
N TRP A 332 -11.18 1.55 -13.17
CA TRP A 332 -12.47 1.17 -12.60
C TRP A 332 -13.01 2.32 -11.77
N ALA A 333 -14.18 2.82 -12.12
CA ALA A 333 -14.83 3.94 -11.44
C ALA A 333 -15.85 3.45 -10.40
N LEU A 334 -15.92 4.14 -9.27
CA LEU A 334 -16.93 3.99 -8.22
C LEU A 334 -17.44 5.37 -7.83
N ASP A 335 -18.76 5.58 -7.82
CA ASP A 335 -19.30 6.85 -7.36
C ASP A 335 -19.29 6.98 -5.83
N ARG A 336 -19.26 8.22 -5.37
CA ARG A 336 -19.22 8.64 -3.98
C ARG A 336 -20.36 8.06 -3.16
N ASP A 337 -21.57 8.08 -3.70
CA ASP A 337 -22.74 7.65 -2.96
C ASP A 337 -22.68 6.15 -2.74
N THR A 338 -22.41 5.36 -3.78
CA THR A 338 -22.19 3.93 -3.68
C THR A 338 -21.09 3.60 -2.68
N TYR A 339 -19.91 4.23 -2.80
CA TYR A 339 -18.81 4.02 -1.84
C TYR A 339 -19.25 4.27 -0.41
N ARG A 340 -19.83 5.44 -0.14
CA ARG A 340 -20.17 5.82 1.24
C ARG A 340 -21.28 4.93 1.83
N HIS A 341 -22.28 4.53 1.04
CA HIS A 341 -23.32 3.61 1.50
C HIS A 341 -22.76 2.20 1.74
N LEU A 342 -21.85 1.70 0.89
CA LEU A 342 -21.21 0.40 1.10
C LEU A 342 -20.35 0.38 2.35
N VAL A 343 -19.49 1.39 2.54
CA VAL A 343 -18.62 1.49 3.72
C VAL A 343 -19.43 1.62 5.01
N MET A 344 -20.43 2.51 5.02
CA MET A 344 -21.29 2.69 6.20
C MET A 344 -22.16 1.47 6.46
N GLY A 345 -22.75 0.89 5.41
CA GLY A 345 -23.59 -0.30 5.49
C GLY A 345 -22.83 -1.51 6.01
N SER A 346 -21.61 -1.72 5.52
CA SER A 346 -20.67 -2.74 6.02
C SER A 346 -20.40 -2.55 7.52
N ALA A 347 -20.01 -1.34 7.93
CA ALA A 347 -19.70 -1.05 9.33
C ALA A 347 -20.91 -1.27 10.27
N ILE A 348 -22.12 -0.90 9.84
CA ILE A 348 -23.36 -1.11 10.60
C ILE A 348 -23.66 -2.61 10.73
N ARG A 349 -23.67 -3.34 9.60
CA ARG A 349 -23.96 -4.79 9.59
C ARG A 349 -22.94 -5.58 10.40
N ARG A 350 -21.66 -5.20 10.32
CA ARG A 350 -20.58 -5.82 11.11
C ARG A 350 -20.81 -5.64 12.60
N ARG A 351 -21.10 -4.41 13.04
CA ARG A 351 -21.41 -4.11 14.44
C ARG A 351 -22.61 -4.89 14.95
N GLU A 352 -23.70 -4.94 14.17
CA GLU A 352 -24.89 -5.71 14.53
C GLU A 352 -24.59 -7.20 14.66
N THR A 353 -23.85 -7.75 13.69
CA THR A 353 -23.41 -9.15 13.70
C THR A 353 -22.61 -9.42 14.98
N TYR A 354 -21.62 -8.59 15.29
CA TYR A 354 -20.81 -8.74 16.50
C TYR A 354 -21.64 -8.68 17.77
N ILE A 355 -22.57 -7.72 17.90
CA ILE A 355 -23.45 -7.63 19.07
C ILE A 355 -24.31 -8.89 19.24
N GLN A 356 -24.80 -9.46 18.14
CA GLN A 356 -25.57 -10.71 18.16
C GLN A 356 -24.71 -11.88 18.68
N PHE A 357 -23.48 -12.03 18.18
CA PHE A 357 -22.56 -13.07 18.67
C PHE A 357 -22.18 -12.85 20.14
N LEU A 358 -21.77 -11.63 20.53
CA LEU A 358 -21.41 -11.27 21.90
C LEU A 358 -22.57 -11.54 22.88
N THR A 359 -23.81 -11.37 22.45
CA THR A 359 -25.00 -11.64 23.28
C THR A 359 -25.22 -13.14 23.53
N ASN A 360 -24.77 -14.00 22.63
CA ASN A 360 -24.91 -15.44 22.75
C ASN A 360 -23.77 -16.10 23.53
N ILE A 361 -22.66 -15.38 23.77
CA ILE A 361 -21.51 -15.90 24.52
C ILE A 361 -21.83 -15.90 26.03
N PRO A 362 -21.88 -17.08 26.69
CA PRO A 362 -22.36 -17.18 28.07
C PRO A 362 -21.57 -16.35 29.08
N PHE A 363 -20.25 -16.29 28.96
CA PHE A 363 -19.44 -15.53 29.91
C PHE A 363 -19.55 -14.01 29.73
N LEU A 364 -19.97 -13.53 28.55
CA LEU A 364 -20.24 -12.12 28.27
C LEU A 364 -21.69 -11.70 28.61
N SER A 365 -22.52 -12.63 29.11
CA SER A 365 -23.93 -12.36 29.44
C SER A 365 -24.13 -11.30 30.53
N GLY A 366 -23.11 -11.04 31.35
CA GLY A 366 -23.14 -10.02 32.40
C GLY A 366 -23.00 -8.58 31.88
N LEU A 367 -22.62 -8.41 30.61
CA LEU A 367 -22.42 -7.08 30.02
C LEU A 367 -23.73 -6.46 29.58
N ASP A 368 -23.87 -5.16 29.84
CA ASP A 368 -24.99 -4.37 29.33
C ASP A 368 -24.84 -4.06 27.83
N ASN A 369 -25.87 -3.43 27.25
CA ASN A 369 -25.88 -3.12 25.82
C ASN A 369 -24.79 -2.10 25.42
N TYR A 370 -24.43 -1.17 26.30
CA TYR A 370 -23.40 -0.17 26.03
C TYR A 370 -22.01 -0.79 26.08
N GLU A 371 -21.74 -1.67 27.05
CA GLU A 371 -20.50 -2.44 27.16
C GLU A 371 -20.33 -3.39 25.96
N LYS A 372 -21.40 -4.06 25.52
CA LYS A 372 -21.38 -4.87 24.29
C LYS A 372 -21.12 -4.04 23.03
N LEU A 373 -21.65 -2.82 22.97
CA LEU A 373 -21.38 -1.89 21.88
C LEU A 373 -19.90 -1.51 21.83
N GLN A 374 -19.31 -1.18 22.99
CA GLN A 374 -17.88 -0.89 23.10
C GLN A 374 -17.01 -2.09 22.71
N LEU A 375 -17.38 -3.30 23.13
CA LEU A 375 -16.69 -4.52 22.70
C LEU A 375 -16.81 -4.76 21.20
N ALA A 376 -18.00 -4.56 20.62
CA ALA A 376 -18.22 -4.72 19.19
C ALA A 376 -17.35 -3.75 18.37
N ASP A 377 -17.16 -2.51 18.84
CA ASP A 377 -16.27 -1.55 18.18
C ASP A 377 -14.77 -1.89 18.35
N ALA A 378 -14.39 -2.70 19.35
CA ALA A 378 -13.02 -3.16 19.59
C ALA A 378 -12.66 -4.46 18.84
N LEU A 379 -13.64 -5.16 18.28
CA LEU A 379 -13.43 -6.38 17.50
C LEU A 379 -12.91 -6.06 16.09
N SER A 380 -12.00 -6.90 15.60
CA SER A 380 -11.54 -6.91 14.20
C SER A 380 -11.83 -8.27 13.56
N SER A 381 -11.98 -8.31 12.24
CA SER A 381 -12.27 -9.55 11.51
C SER A 381 -10.99 -10.12 10.89
N ASP A 382 -10.83 -11.44 10.94
CA ASP A 382 -9.82 -12.18 10.18
C ASP A 382 -10.49 -13.32 9.41
N GLU A 383 -9.95 -13.63 8.22
CA GLU A 383 -10.36 -14.77 7.39
C GLU A 383 -9.19 -15.76 7.28
N PHE A 384 -9.51 -17.06 7.29
CA PHE A 384 -8.54 -18.15 7.26
C PHE A 384 -8.97 -19.20 6.23
N GLU A 385 -8.02 -19.69 5.44
CA GLU A 385 -8.24 -20.78 4.49
C GLU A 385 -8.10 -22.15 5.18
N PRO A 386 -8.69 -23.23 4.63
CA PRO A 386 -8.54 -24.56 5.18
C PRO A 386 -7.06 -24.96 5.36
N GLY A 387 -6.69 -25.33 6.59
CA GLY A 387 -5.33 -25.68 6.99
C GLY A 387 -4.53 -24.56 7.66
N ASP A 388 -5.05 -23.32 7.67
CA ASP A 388 -4.41 -22.21 8.37
C ASP A 388 -4.50 -22.36 9.89
N TYR A 389 -3.44 -21.96 10.58
CA TYR A 389 -3.38 -21.94 12.04
C TYR A 389 -3.87 -20.59 12.56
N ILE A 390 -4.97 -20.62 13.32
CA ILE A 390 -5.52 -19.45 14.01
C ILE A 390 -4.80 -19.25 15.35
N ILE A 391 -4.56 -20.36 16.05
CA ILE A 391 -3.80 -20.43 17.30
C ILE A 391 -2.77 -21.54 17.15
N ARG A 392 -1.53 -21.28 17.59
CA ARG A 392 -0.45 -22.27 17.58
C ARG A 392 -0.11 -22.73 18.98
N TYR A 393 0.06 -24.03 19.14
CA TYR A 393 0.52 -24.67 20.37
C TYR A 393 1.86 -24.08 20.84
N GLY A 394 1.97 -23.80 22.14
CA GLY A 394 3.19 -23.32 22.79
C GLY A 394 3.49 -21.83 22.57
N GLU A 395 2.74 -21.13 21.73
CA GLU A 395 2.86 -19.68 21.58
C GLU A 395 2.07 -18.94 22.67
N GLU A 396 2.47 -17.71 22.99
CA GLU A 396 1.70 -16.85 23.90
C GLU A 396 0.49 -16.29 23.15
N GLY A 397 -0.72 -16.67 23.60
CA GLY A 397 -1.97 -16.15 23.05
C GLY A 397 -2.26 -14.72 23.53
N GLU A 398 -2.41 -13.79 22.59
CA GLU A 398 -2.83 -12.41 22.87
C GLU A 398 -4.26 -12.10 22.38
N TRP A 399 -4.93 -13.05 21.73
CA TRP A 399 -6.19 -12.85 21.03
C TRP A 399 -7.22 -13.92 21.38
N LEU A 400 -8.43 -13.47 21.70
CA LEU A 400 -9.63 -14.29 21.74
C LEU A 400 -10.28 -14.22 20.37
N TYR A 401 -10.68 -15.36 19.82
CA TYR A 401 -11.39 -15.45 18.55
C TYR A 401 -12.82 -15.96 18.76
N ILE A 402 -13.77 -15.34 18.07
CA ILE A 402 -15.17 -15.75 17.99
C ILE A 402 -15.41 -16.21 16.55
N ILE A 403 -15.89 -17.44 16.37
CA ILE A 403 -16.10 -18.01 15.03
C ILE A 403 -17.43 -17.49 14.49
N LEU A 404 -17.37 -16.70 13.42
CA LEU A 404 -18.54 -16.11 12.76
C LEU A 404 -19.09 -17.02 11.66
N GLU A 405 -18.17 -17.64 10.90
CA GLU A 405 -18.45 -18.56 9.81
C GLU A 405 -17.38 -19.66 9.77
N GLY A 406 -17.75 -20.86 9.30
CA GLY A 406 -16.85 -22.02 9.19
C GLY A 406 -16.75 -22.90 10.44
N SER A 407 -15.80 -23.84 10.41
CA SER A 407 -15.40 -24.66 11.56
C SER A 407 -13.88 -24.82 11.68
N VAL A 408 -13.44 -25.06 12.91
CA VAL A 408 -12.03 -25.21 13.28
C VAL A 408 -11.83 -26.48 14.09
N ASP A 409 -10.69 -27.14 13.90
CA ASP A 409 -10.28 -28.30 14.68
C ASP A 409 -9.27 -27.87 15.75
N VAL A 410 -9.49 -28.33 16.98
CA VAL A 410 -8.55 -28.19 18.09
C VAL A 410 -7.65 -29.41 18.11
N VAL A 411 -6.35 -29.21 17.90
CA VAL A 411 -5.36 -30.28 17.82
C VAL A 411 -4.41 -30.17 19.00
N GLY A 412 -4.61 -31.05 19.98
CA GLY A 412 -3.74 -31.17 21.14
C GLY A 412 -2.53 -32.06 20.86
N ARG A 413 -1.76 -32.31 21.92
CA ARG A 413 -0.68 -33.31 21.99
C ARG A 413 -0.96 -34.36 23.06
N ASP A 414 -0.71 -35.63 22.77
CA ASP A 414 -0.74 -36.72 23.75
C ASP A 414 0.52 -36.70 24.66
N ASP A 415 0.74 -37.75 25.45
CA ASP A 415 1.89 -37.83 26.37
C ASP A 415 3.22 -38.14 25.65
N ASP A 416 3.15 -38.69 24.43
CA ASP A 416 4.31 -38.94 23.56
C ASP A 416 4.63 -37.72 22.67
N GLY A 417 3.80 -36.68 22.72
CA GLY A 417 3.93 -35.45 21.93
C GLY A 417 3.34 -35.55 20.53
N ASN A 418 2.57 -36.59 20.21
CA ASN A 418 1.90 -36.73 18.92
C ASN A 418 0.62 -35.90 18.85
N GLU A 419 0.29 -35.43 17.66
CA GLU A 419 -0.93 -34.66 17.41
C GLU A 419 -2.18 -35.53 17.64
N LYS A 420 -3.13 -34.97 18.38
CA LYS A 420 -4.41 -35.62 18.67
C LYS A 420 -5.53 -34.62 18.46
N HIS A 421 -6.50 -34.97 17.62
CA HIS A 421 -7.75 -34.22 17.51
C HIS A 421 -8.49 -34.25 18.85
N VAL A 422 -8.82 -33.07 19.36
CA VAL A 422 -9.44 -32.88 20.67
C VAL A 422 -10.92 -32.55 20.51
N TRP A 423 -11.23 -31.57 19.67
CA TRP A 423 -12.58 -31.05 19.50
C TRP A 423 -12.73 -30.32 18.18
N GLU A 424 -13.98 -30.09 17.76
CA GLU A 424 -14.33 -29.24 16.62
C GLU A 424 -15.25 -28.12 17.11
N PHE A 425 -14.90 -26.88 16.78
CA PHE A 425 -15.71 -25.70 17.07
C PHE A 425 -16.26 -25.10 15.78
N GLY A 426 -17.46 -24.52 15.86
CA GLY A 426 -18.14 -23.94 14.71
C GLY A 426 -18.68 -22.54 14.99
N LYS A 427 -19.50 -22.05 14.07
CA LYS A 427 -20.18 -20.75 14.18
C LYS A 427 -20.84 -20.56 15.56
N GLY A 428 -20.45 -19.50 16.25
CA GLY A 428 -20.95 -19.12 17.56
C GLY A 428 -20.03 -19.51 18.71
N ASP A 429 -19.11 -20.45 18.48
CA ASP A 429 -18.10 -20.83 19.45
C ASP A 429 -16.95 -19.81 19.48
N HIS A 430 -16.08 -19.95 20.48
CA HIS A 430 -14.95 -19.07 20.73
C HIS A 430 -13.75 -19.87 21.23
N VAL A 431 -12.55 -19.34 21.00
CA VAL A 431 -11.27 -19.98 21.36
C VAL A 431 -10.25 -18.94 21.80
N GLY A 432 -9.28 -19.36 22.63
CA GLY A 432 -8.17 -18.52 23.12
C GLY A 432 -8.50 -17.70 24.37
N GLU A 433 -9.71 -17.82 24.92
CA GLU A 433 -10.12 -17.15 26.16
C GLU A 433 -9.51 -17.77 27.42
N LEU A 434 -9.12 -19.04 27.36
CA LEU A 434 -8.71 -19.79 28.55
C LEU A 434 -7.29 -19.46 28.99
N GLU A 435 -6.37 -19.26 28.04
CA GLU A 435 -4.99 -18.82 28.28
C GLU A 435 -4.96 -17.49 29.05
N PHE A 436 -5.97 -16.64 28.88
CA PHE A 436 -6.09 -15.36 29.58
C PHE A 436 -6.32 -15.53 31.09
N LEU A 437 -7.04 -16.58 31.50
CA LEU A 437 -7.36 -16.82 32.92
C LEU A 437 -6.14 -17.19 33.75
N ASN A 438 -5.25 -17.96 33.14
CA ASN A 438 -4.15 -18.62 33.85
C ASN A 438 -2.77 -18.11 33.39
N ASN A 439 -2.73 -17.19 32.42
CA ASN A 439 -1.54 -16.54 31.91
C ASN A 439 -0.44 -17.54 31.49
N HIS A 440 -0.81 -18.52 30.66
CA HIS A 440 0.10 -19.52 30.10
C HIS A 440 0.04 -19.52 28.56
N ALA A 441 0.98 -20.23 27.93
CA ALA A 441 1.02 -20.45 26.48
C ALA A 441 -0.07 -21.42 25.99
N ASN A 442 -0.48 -21.30 24.73
CA ASN A 442 -1.56 -22.10 24.16
C ASN A 442 -1.31 -23.61 24.30
N VAL A 443 -2.30 -24.37 24.77
CA VAL A 443 -2.16 -25.82 25.04
C VAL A 443 -2.53 -26.71 23.86
N ALA A 444 -3.05 -26.14 22.78
CA ALA A 444 -3.41 -26.83 21.55
C ALA A 444 -3.30 -25.88 20.35
N ASP A 445 -3.19 -26.45 19.17
CA ASP A 445 -3.40 -25.70 17.93
C ASP A 445 -4.90 -25.55 17.67
N VAL A 446 -5.28 -24.44 17.04
CA VAL A 446 -6.60 -24.26 16.45
C VAL A 446 -6.40 -24.05 14.96
N VAL A 447 -6.89 -25.00 14.16
CA VAL A 447 -6.66 -25.06 12.71
C VAL A 447 -7.98 -24.90 11.99
N ALA A 448 -8.02 -24.06 10.96
CA ALA A 448 -9.19 -23.90 10.12
C ALA A 448 -9.47 -25.20 9.34
N LYS A 449 -10.66 -25.78 9.53
CA LYS A 449 -11.10 -26.99 8.82
C LYS A 449 -11.78 -26.64 7.50
N THR A 450 -12.54 -25.55 7.50
CA THR A 450 -13.14 -24.92 6.32
C THR A 450 -12.54 -23.53 6.11
N HIS A 451 -13.03 -22.76 5.13
CA HIS A 451 -12.88 -21.31 5.20
C HIS A 451 -13.56 -20.81 6.48
N VAL A 452 -12.85 -20.01 7.27
CA VAL A 452 -13.28 -19.55 8.59
C VAL A 452 -13.16 -18.04 8.66
N VAL A 453 -14.22 -17.40 9.13
CA VAL A 453 -14.22 -15.97 9.46
C VAL A 453 -14.34 -15.84 10.97
N THR A 454 -13.43 -15.09 11.58
CA THR A 454 -13.43 -14.85 13.02
C THR A 454 -13.54 -13.36 13.34
N ALA A 455 -14.15 -13.03 14.48
CA ALA A 455 -13.93 -11.76 15.14
C ALA A 455 -12.91 -11.96 16.26
N LYS A 456 -11.85 -11.14 16.30
CA LYS A 456 -10.81 -11.21 17.32
C LYS A 456 -10.82 -10.00 18.26
N LEU A 457 -10.58 -10.27 19.54
CA LEU A 457 -10.43 -9.28 20.59
C LEU A 457 -9.06 -9.42 21.25
N ASN A 458 -8.33 -8.31 21.39
CA ASN A 458 -7.05 -8.33 22.09
C ASN A 458 -7.25 -8.55 23.59
N ARG A 459 -6.35 -9.32 24.21
CA ARG A 459 -6.33 -9.60 25.63
C ARG A 459 -6.43 -8.35 26.51
N ARG A 460 -5.77 -7.25 26.16
CA ARG A 460 -5.86 -6.00 26.94
C ARG A 460 -7.27 -5.41 26.92
N HIS A 461 -7.93 -5.40 25.76
CA HIS A 461 -9.32 -4.95 25.65
C HIS A 461 -10.27 -5.88 26.41
N PHE A 462 -10.03 -7.19 26.31
CA PHE A 462 -10.76 -8.19 27.08
C PHE A 462 -10.62 -7.93 28.59
N GLU A 463 -9.39 -7.82 29.12
CA GLU A 463 -9.13 -7.58 30.54
C GLU A 463 -9.70 -6.25 31.05
N MET A 464 -9.63 -5.18 30.24
CA MET A 464 -10.20 -3.86 30.59
C MET A 464 -11.72 -3.89 30.77
N CYS A 465 -12.43 -4.68 29.95
CA CYS A 465 -13.89 -4.73 29.97
C CYS A 465 -14.46 -5.67 31.04
N LEU A 466 -13.66 -6.58 31.61
CA LEU A 466 -14.19 -7.85 32.13
C LEU A 466 -13.84 -8.19 33.58
N GLY A 467 -13.54 -7.20 34.44
CA GLY A 467 -13.27 -7.44 35.87
C GLY A 467 -14.19 -8.51 36.52
N PRO A 468 -15.53 -8.38 36.45
CA PRO A 468 -16.47 -9.36 37.01
C PRO A 468 -16.61 -10.70 36.25
N VAL A 469 -16.05 -10.85 35.06
CA VAL A 469 -16.35 -11.96 34.14
C VAL A 469 -15.39 -13.15 34.30
N ILE A 470 -14.26 -12.97 34.96
CA ILE A 470 -13.29 -14.04 35.29
C ILE A 470 -14.00 -15.23 35.97
N ASP A 471 -14.95 -14.97 36.87
CA ASP A 471 -15.68 -16.03 37.58
C ASP A 471 -16.66 -16.79 36.66
N VAL A 472 -17.21 -16.15 35.63
CA VAL A 472 -18.09 -16.81 34.65
C VAL A 472 -17.26 -17.66 33.68
N LEU A 473 -16.11 -17.16 33.25
CA LEU A 473 -15.14 -17.91 32.45
C LEU A 473 -14.66 -19.17 33.19
N LYS A 474 -14.32 -19.08 34.48
CA LYS A 474 -13.95 -20.24 35.32
C LYS A 474 -15.05 -21.30 35.42
N ARG A 475 -16.33 -20.91 35.35
CA ARG A 475 -17.45 -21.86 35.31
C ARG A 475 -17.60 -22.48 33.91
N THR A 476 -17.40 -21.69 32.87
CA THR A 476 -17.49 -22.13 31.47
C THR A 476 -16.39 -23.16 31.15
N SER A 477 -15.20 -22.99 31.72
CA SER A 477 -14.09 -23.94 31.55
C SER A 477 -14.33 -25.33 32.13
N GLN A 478 -15.44 -25.56 32.84
CA GLN A 478 -15.87 -26.88 33.35
C GLN A 478 -16.69 -27.70 32.36
N GLN A 479 -16.95 -27.17 31.16
CA GLN A 479 -17.68 -27.89 30.13
C GLN A 479 -16.83 -28.98 29.46
N PRO A 480 -17.44 -30.07 28.91
CA PRO A 480 -16.71 -31.21 28.35
C PRO A 480 -15.73 -30.87 27.21
N ASN A 481 -16.05 -29.88 26.39
CA ASN A 481 -15.20 -29.36 25.32
C ASN A 481 -13.85 -28.80 25.83
N TYR A 482 -13.72 -28.53 27.14
CA TYR A 482 -12.48 -28.05 27.77
C TYR A 482 -11.78 -29.09 28.64
N GLU A 483 -12.23 -30.35 28.63
CA GLU A 483 -11.64 -31.42 29.46
C GLU A 483 -10.14 -31.59 29.18
N TYR A 484 -9.75 -31.52 27.90
CA TYR A 484 -8.34 -31.57 27.49
C TYR A 484 -7.53 -30.42 28.09
N TYR A 485 -8.03 -29.18 27.99
CA TYR A 485 -7.37 -28.01 28.56
C TYR A 485 -7.15 -28.18 30.06
N GLN A 486 -8.18 -28.61 30.81
CA GLN A 486 -8.06 -28.83 32.25
C GLN A 486 -7.02 -29.90 32.59
N SER A 487 -6.94 -30.96 31.78
CA SER A 487 -5.96 -32.03 31.98
C SER A 487 -4.53 -31.51 31.82
N LYS A 488 -4.27 -30.71 30.78
CA LYS A 488 -2.95 -30.11 30.53
C LYS A 488 -2.60 -29.06 31.57
N LEU A 489 -3.55 -28.20 31.96
CA LEU A 489 -3.34 -27.20 33.02
C LEU A 489 -2.88 -27.85 34.34
N LYS A 490 -3.54 -28.94 34.76
CA LYS A 490 -3.15 -29.69 35.97
C LYS A 490 -1.74 -30.27 35.87
N THR A 491 -1.33 -30.71 34.69
CA THR A 491 0.02 -31.23 34.45
C THR A 491 1.06 -30.11 34.50
N THR A 492 0.79 -28.96 33.88
CA THR A 492 1.68 -27.79 33.89
C THR A 492 1.84 -27.21 35.29
N LEU A 493 0.75 -27.00 36.03
CA LEU A 493 0.79 -26.49 37.41
C LEU A 493 1.57 -27.42 38.34
N ARG A 494 1.43 -28.75 38.17
CA ARG A 494 2.23 -29.75 38.90
C ARG A 494 3.72 -29.66 38.56
N ALA A 495 4.08 -29.45 37.30
CA ALA A 495 5.47 -29.28 36.87
C ALA A 495 6.09 -27.98 37.43
N GLU A 496 5.31 -26.90 37.54
CA GLU A 496 5.75 -25.62 38.12
C GLU A 496 5.70 -25.57 39.66
N GLY A 497 5.20 -26.62 40.32
CA GLY A 497 5.10 -26.70 41.78
C GLY A 497 4.03 -25.79 42.40
N ARG A 498 3.08 -25.26 41.60
CA ARG A 498 1.92 -24.52 42.09
C ARG A 498 0.73 -25.48 42.23
N LYS A 499 0.18 -25.58 43.44
CA LYS A 499 -0.99 -26.41 43.75
C LYS A 499 -2.28 -25.80 43.24
#